data_AF-A0A2H5P1T5-F1
#
_entry.id   AF-A0A2H5P1T5-F1
#
_cell.length_a   1.000
_cell.length_b   1.000
_cell.length_c   1.000
_cell.angle_alpha   90.00
_cell.angle_beta   90.00
_cell.angle_gamma   90.00
#
_symmetry.space_group_name_H-M   'P 1'
#
loop_
_entity.id
_entity.type
_entity.pdbx_description
1 polymer ?
#
loop_
_entity_poly.entity_id
_entity_poly.type
_entity_poly.pdbx_seq_one_letter_code
_entity_poly.pdbx_strand_id
1 'polypeptide(L)'
;MTLQSSLCGSGVSTFICTPRPIIARPRPVTQIRAQVEPSEKSVEIMRKFSEQYARRSDTFFCVDKSVTSVVIKGLADHKDSLGAPLCPCRHYDDKAAEAQQGFWNCPCVPMRERKECHCMLFLTPENDFAGQDQSISLDEIKESTANL
;
A
#
# COMPACT_ATOMS: atom_id res chain seq x y z
N MET A 1 59.64 -44.11 -12.50
CA MET A 1 59.04 -45.39 -12.05
C MET A 1 57.53 -45.21 -12.14
N THR A 2 56.95 -45.52 -13.30
CA THR A 2 56.18 -46.77 -13.57
C THR A 2 54.83 -46.78 -12.84
N LEU A 3 53.66 -47.11 -13.39
CA LEU A 3 53.17 -47.63 -14.69
C LEU A 3 51.63 -47.66 -14.53
N GLN A 4 50.87 -47.35 -15.61
CA GLN A 4 49.65 -48.06 -16.10
C GLN A 4 48.41 -48.24 -15.17
N SER A 5 47.14 -48.38 -15.61
CA SER A 5 46.46 -48.41 -16.91
C SER A 5 44.93 -48.63 -16.68
N SER A 6 44.08 -48.08 -17.56
CA SER A 6 42.92 -48.71 -18.27
C SER A 6 41.73 -49.31 -17.44
N LEU A 7 40.45 -49.41 -17.87
CA LEU A 7 39.76 -49.47 -19.17
C LEU A 7 38.30 -48.95 -19.06
N CYS A 8 37.82 -48.38 -20.18
CA CYS A 8 36.57 -48.61 -20.93
C CYS A 8 35.25 -49.04 -20.25
N GLY A 9 34.16 -48.34 -20.61
CA GLY A 9 32.78 -48.82 -20.45
C GLY A 9 31.77 -47.97 -21.22
N SER A 10 31.57 -48.27 -22.50
CA SER A 10 30.54 -47.68 -23.37
C SER A 10 29.14 -48.14 -22.96
N GLY A 11 28.26 -47.20 -22.63
CA GLY A 11 26.83 -47.45 -22.42
C GLY A 11 26.00 -46.54 -23.32
N VAL A 12 25.65 -47.03 -24.51
CA VAL A 12 24.72 -46.37 -25.42
C VAL A 12 23.31 -46.58 -24.86
N SER A 13 22.74 -45.57 -24.19
CA SER A 13 21.35 -45.61 -23.76
C SER A 13 20.48 -44.96 -24.82
N THR A 14 19.66 -45.78 -25.48
CA THR A 14 18.64 -45.39 -26.44
C THR A 14 17.62 -44.46 -25.79
N PHE A 15 17.64 -43.18 -26.17
CA PHE A 15 16.63 -42.20 -25.79
C PHE A 15 15.31 -42.50 -26.51
N ILE A 16 14.33 -43.02 -25.78
CA ILE A 16 12.93 -43.07 -26.23
C ILE A 16 12.26 -41.77 -25.75
N CYS A 17 12.12 -40.80 -26.65
CA CYS A 17 11.33 -39.59 -26.40
C CYS A 17 9.84 -39.92 -26.51
N THR A 18 9.16 -40.09 -25.37
CA THR A 18 7.69 -40.07 -25.32
C THR A 18 7.20 -38.62 -25.29
N PRO A 19 6.20 -38.23 -26.13
CA PRO A 19 5.63 -36.89 -26.06
C PRO A 19 4.78 -36.77 -24.79
N ARG A 20 5.17 -35.87 -23.88
CA ARG A 20 4.31 -35.46 -22.76
C ARG A 20 3.09 -34.70 -23.32
N PRO A 21 1.87 -35.00 -22.85
CA PRO A 21 0.72 -34.16 -23.17
C PRO A 21 0.94 -32.77 -22.57
N ILE A 22 0.79 -31.74 -23.40
CA ILE A 22 0.78 -30.34 -22.97
C ILE A 22 -0.51 -30.13 -22.17
N ILE A 23 -0.41 -30.27 -20.84
CA ILE A 23 -1.49 -29.83 -19.95
C ILE A 23 -1.48 -28.31 -20.00
N ALA A 24 -2.47 -27.74 -20.71
CA ALA A 24 -2.72 -26.31 -20.72
C ALA A 24 -2.97 -25.86 -19.28
N ARG A 25 -2.01 -25.10 -18.72
CA ARG A 25 -2.18 -24.48 -17.40
C ARG A 25 -3.30 -23.44 -17.53
N PRO A 26 -4.37 -23.51 -16.72
CA PRO A 26 -5.34 -22.43 -16.68
C PRO A 26 -4.61 -21.14 -16.27
N ARG A 27 -4.84 -20.07 -17.03
CA ARG A 27 -4.37 -18.73 -16.67
C ARG A 27 -4.98 -18.38 -15.31
N PRO A 28 -4.21 -17.88 -14.33
CA PRO A 28 -4.80 -17.38 -13.10
C PRO A 28 -5.69 -16.20 -13.49
N VAL A 29 -7.00 -16.37 -13.31
CA VAL A 29 -7.98 -15.30 -13.42
C VAL A 29 -7.64 -14.32 -12.31
N THR A 30 -7.17 -13.13 -12.67
CA THR A 30 -7.00 -12.00 -11.75
C THR A 30 -8.37 -11.71 -11.17
N GLN A 31 -8.63 -12.14 -9.92
CA GLN A 31 -9.86 -11.82 -9.23
C GLN A 31 -9.95 -10.30 -9.07
N ILE A 32 -10.95 -9.71 -9.72
CA ILE A 32 -11.39 -8.35 -9.41
C ILE A 32 -11.93 -8.40 -7.98
N ARG A 33 -11.12 -7.97 -7.01
CA ARG A 33 -11.59 -7.78 -5.64
C ARG A 33 -12.60 -6.63 -5.69
N ALA A 34 -13.84 -6.91 -5.31
CA ALA A 34 -14.81 -5.85 -5.02
C ALA A 34 -14.16 -4.88 -4.03
N GLN A 35 -14.26 -3.57 -4.30
CA GLN A 35 -13.80 -2.55 -3.36
C GLN A 35 -14.62 -2.72 -2.08
N VAL A 36 -14.00 -3.28 -1.04
CA VAL A 36 -14.63 -3.40 0.27
C VAL A 36 -14.45 -2.04 0.92
N GLU A 37 -15.55 -1.36 1.15
CA GLU A 37 -15.58 -0.12 1.93
C GLU A 37 -14.92 -0.34 3.30
N PRO A 38 -14.12 0.63 3.80
CA PRO A 38 -13.46 0.48 5.08
C PRO A 38 -14.49 0.43 6.19
N SER A 39 -14.16 -0.25 7.29
CA SER A 39 -15.02 -0.23 8.45
C SER A 39 -15.15 1.20 9.01
N GLU A 40 -16.36 1.60 9.40
CA GLU A 40 -16.60 2.92 10.02
C GLU A 40 -15.71 3.14 11.26
N LYS A 41 -15.41 2.06 11.99
CA LYS A 41 -14.45 2.06 13.09
C LYS A 41 -13.05 2.47 12.66
N SER A 42 -12.54 1.95 11.55
CA SER A 42 -11.20 2.28 11.06
C SER A 42 -11.14 3.70 10.49
N VAL A 43 -12.21 4.16 9.83
CA VAL A 43 -12.33 5.56 9.41
C VAL A 43 -12.28 6.50 10.62
N GLU A 44 -13.03 6.21 11.68
CA GLU A 44 -13.02 7.03 12.91
C GLU A 44 -11.65 7.02 13.61
N ILE A 45 -10.96 5.88 13.64
CA ILE A 45 -9.59 5.79 14.16
C ILE A 45 -8.65 6.69 13.35
N MET A 46 -8.72 6.61 12.02
CA MET A 46 -7.84 7.39 11.13
C MET A 46 -8.17 8.87 11.13
N ARG A 47 -9.45 9.24 11.30
CA ARG A 47 -9.90 10.62 11.51
C ARG A 47 -9.26 11.22 12.76
N LYS A 48 -9.47 10.57 13.92
CA LYS A 48 -8.89 11.02 15.21
C LYS A 48 -7.36 11.10 15.16
N PHE A 49 -6.72 10.12 14.54
CA PHE A 49 -5.28 10.14 14.31
C PHE A 49 -4.86 11.38 13.52
N SER A 50 -5.57 11.69 12.43
CA SER A 50 -5.24 12.82 11.55
C SER A 50 -5.39 14.15 12.28
N GLU A 51 -6.47 14.36 13.04
CA GLU A 51 -6.66 15.57 13.83
C GLU A 51 -5.58 15.73 14.91
N GLN A 52 -5.27 14.66 15.63
CA GLN A 52 -4.25 14.68 16.68
C GLN A 52 -2.86 14.95 16.08
N TYR A 53 -2.54 14.36 14.93
CA TYR A 53 -1.24 14.51 14.29
C TYR A 53 -1.09 15.89 13.65
N ALA A 54 -2.14 16.45 13.04
CA ALA A 54 -2.16 17.82 12.53
C ALA A 54 -1.83 18.84 13.64
N ARG A 55 -2.51 18.72 14.79
CA ARG A 55 -2.24 19.55 15.98
C ARG A 55 -0.83 19.38 16.53
N ARG A 56 -0.30 18.15 16.52
CA ARG A 56 1.04 17.86 17.06
C ARG A 56 2.17 18.36 16.15
N SER A 57 1.93 18.39 14.84
CA SER A 57 2.95 18.72 13.83
C SER A 57 2.83 20.15 13.31
N ASP A 58 1.91 20.96 13.85
CA ASP A 58 1.56 22.30 13.37
C ASP A 58 1.29 22.31 11.85
N THR A 59 0.52 21.33 11.39
CA THR A 59 0.07 21.21 10.01
C THR A 59 -1.44 21.34 9.92
N PHE A 60 -1.92 21.65 8.73
CA PHE A 60 -3.32 21.92 8.44
C PHE A 60 -3.82 20.99 7.34
N PHE A 61 -5.13 20.75 7.33
CA PHE A 61 -5.77 20.03 6.25
C PHE A 61 -5.86 20.88 4.99
N CYS A 62 -6.04 20.22 3.85
CA CYS A 62 -6.31 20.90 2.59
C CYS A 62 -7.56 21.81 2.72
N VAL A 63 -7.56 22.92 1.97
CA VAL A 63 -8.76 23.78 1.79
C VAL A 63 -9.94 22.97 1.27
N ASP A 64 -9.67 21.97 0.41
CA ASP A 64 -10.66 21.02 -0.06
C ASP A 64 -10.73 19.80 0.88
N LYS A 65 -11.84 19.69 1.60
CA LYS A 65 -12.09 18.57 2.52
C LYS A 65 -12.29 17.25 1.81
N SER A 66 -12.67 17.24 0.53
CA SER A 66 -12.83 15.99 -0.23
C SER A 66 -11.51 15.23 -0.33
N VAL A 67 -10.39 15.93 -0.55
CA VAL A 67 -9.04 15.36 -0.55
C VAL A 67 -8.73 14.72 0.80
N THR A 68 -9.00 15.43 1.89
CA THR A 68 -8.77 14.96 3.25
C THR A 68 -9.57 13.68 3.53
N SER A 69 -10.84 13.66 3.16
CA SER A 69 -11.75 12.53 3.32
C SER A 69 -11.31 11.29 2.53
N VAL A 70 -10.94 11.44 1.25
CA VAL A 70 -10.47 10.34 0.40
C VAL A 70 -9.18 9.73 0.95
N VAL A 71 -8.25 10.56 1.42
CA VAL A 71 -6.99 10.06 2.00
C VAL A 71 -7.24 9.33 3.32
N ILE A 72 -8.09 9.85 4.21
CA ILE A 72 -8.45 9.16 5.47
C ILE A 72 -9.10 7.80 5.18
N LYS A 73 -10.01 7.75 4.19
CA LYS A 73 -10.65 6.51 3.75
C LYS A 73 -9.62 5.50 3.24
N GLY A 74 -8.74 5.90 2.33
CA GLY A 74 -7.68 5.02 1.80
C GLY A 74 -6.68 4.54 2.87
N LEU A 75 -6.37 5.38 3.86
CA LEU A 75 -5.57 4.95 5.02
C LEU A 75 -6.31 3.92 5.87
N ALA A 76 -7.62 4.09 6.07
CA ALA A 76 -8.46 3.12 6.78
C ALA A 76 -8.56 1.79 6.01
N ASP A 77 -8.69 1.82 4.69
CA ASP A 77 -8.71 0.63 3.83
C ASP A 77 -7.42 -0.18 3.95
N HIS A 78 -6.27 0.49 3.88
CA HIS A 78 -4.98 -0.16 4.08
C HIS A 78 -4.81 -0.67 5.51
N LYS A 79 -5.34 0.05 6.50
CA LYS A 79 -5.34 -0.42 7.89
C LYS A 79 -6.15 -1.72 8.04
N ASP A 80 -7.31 -1.82 7.41
CA ASP A 80 -8.18 -3.00 7.49
C ASP A 80 -7.61 -4.19 6.70
N SER A 81 -7.02 -3.93 5.53
CA SER A 81 -6.50 -4.97 4.64
C SER A 81 -5.08 -5.45 4.95
N LEU A 82 -4.19 -4.54 5.39
CA LEU A 82 -2.76 -4.82 5.63
C LEU A 82 -2.40 -4.80 7.13
N GLY A 83 -3.31 -4.30 7.99
CA GLY A 83 -3.05 -4.10 9.42
C GLY A 83 -2.34 -2.78 9.77
N ALA A 84 -1.83 -2.06 8.76
CA ALA A 84 -1.11 -0.79 8.92
C ALA A 84 -1.61 0.27 7.92
N PRO A 85 -1.66 1.56 8.31
CA PRO A 85 -2.18 2.63 7.46
C PRO A 85 -1.12 3.04 6.40
N LEU A 86 -0.93 2.19 5.39
CA LEU A 86 -0.01 2.45 4.29
C LEU A 86 -0.49 3.65 3.45
N CYS A 87 0.42 4.52 3.01
CA CYS A 87 0.08 5.73 2.25
C CYS A 87 -0.71 5.42 0.96
N PRO A 88 -1.94 5.95 0.76
CA PRO A 88 -2.80 5.56 -0.35
C PRO A 88 -2.43 6.25 -1.68
N CYS A 89 -1.70 7.37 -1.65
CA CYS A 89 -1.33 8.14 -2.84
C CYS A 89 -0.04 7.64 -3.51
N ARG A 90 0.34 6.37 -3.29
CA ARG A 90 1.51 5.75 -3.92
C ARG A 90 1.15 4.40 -4.52
N HIS A 91 1.85 4.06 -5.59
CA HIS A 91 1.85 2.71 -6.15
C HIS A 91 2.93 1.86 -5.46
N TYR A 92 2.61 0.59 -5.23
CA TYR A 92 3.49 -0.39 -4.60
C TYR A 92 3.40 -1.70 -5.36
N ASP A 93 4.54 -2.35 -5.61
CA ASP A 93 4.58 -3.69 -6.21
C ASP A 93 4.10 -4.75 -5.21
N ASP A 94 4.55 -4.67 -3.95
CA ASP A 94 4.10 -5.51 -2.85
C ASP A 94 3.70 -4.66 -1.63
N LYS A 95 2.39 -4.43 -1.48
CA LYS A 95 1.84 -3.66 -0.36
C LYS A 95 2.10 -4.31 1.01
N ALA A 96 2.15 -5.64 1.09
CA ALA A 96 2.32 -6.33 2.37
C ALA A 96 3.76 -6.19 2.88
N ALA A 97 4.73 -6.33 1.98
CA ALA A 97 6.14 -6.12 2.31
C ALA A 97 6.41 -4.67 2.76
N GLU A 98 5.84 -3.69 2.07
CA GLU A 98 5.99 -2.27 2.41
C GLU A 98 5.31 -1.90 3.74
N ALA A 99 4.13 -2.45 4.01
CA ALA A 99 3.45 -2.28 5.29
C ALA A 99 4.26 -2.86 6.45
N GLN A 100 4.97 -3.98 6.22
CA GLN A 100 5.86 -4.59 7.22
C GLN A 100 7.15 -3.79 7.44
N GLN A 101 7.73 -3.23 6.38
CA GLN A 101 8.91 -2.36 6.47
C GLN A 101 8.60 -1.04 7.19
N GLY A 102 7.42 -0.49 6.95
CA GLY A 102 6.88 0.66 7.66
C GLY A 102 7.43 2.03 7.26
N PHE A 103 8.23 2.11 6.20
CA PHE A 103 8.73 3.40 5.68
C PHE A 103 7.57 4.32 5.25
N TRP A 104 6.55 3.74 4.59
CA TRP A 104 5.38 4.44 4.06
C TRP A 104 4.13 4.32 4.93
N ASN A 105 4.23 3.72 6.12
CA ASN A 105 3.13 3.69 7.07
C ASN A 105 2.90 5.11 7.61
N CYS A 106 1.67 5.58 7.58
CA CYS A 106 1.33 6.92 8.02
C CYS A 106 1.51 7.05 9.55
N PRO A 107 2.26 8.06 10.06
CA PRO A 107 2.95 9.12 9.31
C PRO A 107 4.29 8.63 8.72
N CYS A 108 4.44 8.74 7.40
CA CYS A 108 5.60 8.21 6.66
C CYS A 108 6.90 8.94 7.02
N VAL A 109 8.05 8.36 6.65
CA VAL A 109 9.37 8.95 6.92
C VAL A 109 9.49 10.40 6.44
N PRO A 110 9.13 10.77 5.19
CA PRO A 110 9.19 12.18 4.74
C PRO A 110 8.36 13.14 5.59
N MET A 111 7.16 12.70 6.02
CA MET A 111 6.31 13.52 6.88
C MET A 111 6.95 13.74 8.26
N ARG A 112 7.54 12.70 8.85
CA ARG A 112 8.16 12.78 10.18
C ARG A 112 9.43 13.63 10.20
N GLU A 113 10.25 13.54 9.16
CA GLU A 113 11.55 14.22 9.11
C GLU A 113 11.46 15.65 8.57
N ARG A 114 10.56 15.89 7.59
CA ARG A 114 10.56 17.13 6.79
C ARG A 114 9.19 17.80 6.67
N LYS A 115 8.13 17.21 7.26
CA LYS A 115 6.74 17.64 7.11
C LYS A 115 6.26 17.64 5.65
N GLU A 116 6.81 16.74 4.82
CA GLU A 116 6.40 16.59 3.42
C GLU A 116 5.32 15.50 3.28
N CYS A 117 4.09 15.90 3.01
CA CYS A 117 2.96 14.98 2.80
C CYS A 117 2.47 15.01 1.34
N HIS A 118 2.85 14.00 0.55
CA HIS A 118 2.40 13.90 -0.85
C HIS A 118 0.87 13.80 -0.98
N CYS A 119 0.19 13.22 0.01
CA CYS A 119 -1.26 13.06 0.00
C CYS A 119 -2.02 14.37 0.21
N MET A 120 -1.34 15.47 0.53
CA MET A 120 -1.96 16.75 0.93
C MET A 120 -2.86 16.64 2.17
N LEU A 121 -2.61 15.62 3.02
CA LEU A 121 -3.31 15.47 4.30
C LEU A 121 -2.71 16.38 5.39
N PHE A 122 -1.39 16.54 5.40
CA PHE A 122 -0.70 17.39 6.37
C PHE A 122 0.10 18.44 5.62
N LEU A 123 -0.43 19.66 5.54
CA LEU A 123 0.18 20.77 4.83
C LEU A 123 0.75 21.77 5.83
N THR A 124 1.92 22.33 5.53
CA THR A 124 2.47 23.44 6.33
C THR A 124 1.67 24.72 6.05
N PRO A 125 1.60 25.68 6.97
CA PRO A 125 0.79 26.89 6.80
C PRO A 125 1.23 27.78 5.62
N GLU A 126 2.44 27.59 5.10
CA GLU A 126 2.96 28.29 3.92
C GLU A 126 2.53 27.65 2.59
N ASN A 127 1.88 26.48 2.62
CA ASN A 127 1.42 25.80 1.42
C ASN A 127 0.14 26.48 0.86
N ASP A 128 0.10 26.73 -0.45
CA ASP A 128 -1.03 27.41 -1.10
C ASP A 128 -2.37 26.68 -0.95
N PHE A 129 -2.35 25.37 -0.71
CA PHE A 129 -3.55 24.54 -0.50
C PHE A 129 -3.86 24.29 0.97
N ALA A 130 -3.07 24.81 1.90
CA ALA A 130 -3.35 24.68 3.33
C ALA A 130 -4.56 25.53 3.72
N GLY A 131 -5.56 24.88 4.31
CA GLY A 131 -6.64 25.56 5.00
C GLY A 131 -6.21 26.01 6.40
N GLN A 132 -7.19 26.41 7.20
CA GLN A 132 -6.98 26.77 8.62
C GLN A 132 -7.44 25.68 9.58
N ASP A 133 -8.10 24.63 9.08
CA ASP A 133 -8.69 23.61 9.93
C ASP A 133 -7.72 22.46 10.22
N GLN A 134 -7.75 22.01 11.47
CA GLN A 134 -7.10 20.80 11.96
C GLN A 134 -8.11 19.79 12.50
N SER A 135 -9.38 19.97 12.14
CA SER A 135 -10.50 19.11 12.50
C SER A 135 -11.32 18.76 11.27
N ILE A 136 -11.89 17.56 11.26
CA ILE A 136 -12.84 17.10 10.26
C ILE A 136 -13.82 16.16 10.95
N SER A 137 -15.11 16.41 10.75
CA SER A 137 -16.19 15.61 11.30
C SER A 137 -16.39 14.31 10.51
N LEU A 138 -17.02 13.31 11.13
CA LEU A 138 -17.37 12.08 10.43
C LEU A 138 -18.38 12.30 9.30
N ASP A 139 -19.29 13.26 9.49
CA ASP A 139 -20.32 13.56 8.50
C ASP A 139 -19.70 14.18 7.25
N GLU A 140 -18.74 15.10 7.41
CA GLU A 140 -17.97 15.64 6.27
C GLU A 140 -17.23 14.55 5.48
N ILE A 141 -16.67 13.55 6.16
CA ILE A 141 -16.02 12.41 5.51
C ILE A 141 -17.03 11.59 4.71
N LYS A 142 -18.19 11.29 5.31
CA LYS A 142 -19.27 10.54 4.65
C LYS A 142 -19.83 11.29 3.45
N GLU A 143 -20.15 12.56 3.58
CA GLU A 143 -20.70 13.39 2.50
C GLU A 143 -19.72 13.49 1.32
N SER A 144 -18.44 13.70 1.61
CA SER A 144 -17.41 13.84 0.58
C SER A 144 -17.12 12.53 -0.16
N THR A 145 -17.38 11.38 0.47
CA THR A 145 -17.08 10.06 -0.09
C THR A 145 -18.31 9.31 -0.59
N ALA A 146 -19.53 9.82 -0.35
CA ALA A 146 -20.78 9.19 -0.77
C ALA A 146 -20.97 9.11 -2.29
N ASN A 147 -20.23 9.91 -3.06
CA ASN A 147 -20.33 9.97 -4.53
C ASN A 147 -19.11 9.37 -5.25
N LEU A 148 -18.20 8.69 -4.53
CA LEU A 148 -17.07 7.95 -5.10
C LEU A 148 -17.43 6.48 -5.31
#